data_AF-A0A931CDP3-F1
#
_entry.id   AF-A0A931CDP3-F1
#
_cell.length_a   1.000
_cell.length_b   1.000
_cell.length_c   1.000
_cell.angle_alpha   90.00
_cell.angle_beta   90.00
_cell.angle_gamma   90.00
#
_symmetry.space_group_name_H-M   'P 1'
#
loop_
_entity.id
_entity.type
_entity.pdbx_description
1 polymer ?
#
loop_
_entity_poly.entity_id
_entity_poly.type
_entity_poly.pdbx_seq_one_letter_code
_entity_poly.pdbx_strand_id
1 'polypeptide(L)'
;MLAEYVRDAAMTAAIFGFFAMAWFGWALEAPPPAWRRYLYAALTVSALAMAGGAVQAALHWSDGSVFDESVGRTYGIVVGIEFAVAGIGAALLGVARRQSLIPVWIALVVGVHMFPIAALLHYPAIHVVGVLITATALATIPISRATRLHPSAVVGVGTGVALLAGSLHSLWTTFLSW
;
A
#
# COMPACT_ATOMS: atom_id res chain seq x y z
N MET A 1 5.87 14.28 8.42
CA MET A 1 5.70 15.43 7.50
C MET A 1 4.27 15.35 6.99
N LEU A 2 3.52 16.44 7.08
CA LEU A 2 2.09 16.44 6.82
C LEU A 2 1.81 16.65 5.33
N ALA A 3 0.65 16.23 4.86
CA ALA A 3 0.16 16.61 3.54
C ALA A 3 -0.19 18.10 3.52
N GLU A 4 -0.12 18.73 2.34
CA GLU A 4 -0.51 20.13 2.16
C GLU A 4 -2.03 20.31 2.30
N TYR A 5 -2.82 19.36 1.79
CA TYR A 5 -4.28 19.40 1.82
C TYR A 5 -4.87 18.23 2.62
N VAL A 6 -5.91 18.53 3.41
CA VAL A 6 -6.63 17.54 4.23
C VAL A 6 -7.28 16.47 3.35
N ARG A 7 -7.86 16.86 2.22
CA ARG A 7 -8.48 15.95 1.26
C ARG A 7 -7.49 14.90 0.75
N ASP A 8 -6.25 15.29 0.46
CA ASP A 8 -5.22 14.39 -0.07
C ASP A 8 -4.73 13.41 1.01
N ALA A 9 -4.58 13.89 2.26
CA ALA A 9 -4.32 13.01 3.40
C ALA A 9 -5.45 12.00 3.63
N ALA A 10 -6.71 12.45 3.57
CA ALA A 10 -7.88 11.59 3.74
C ALA A 10 -7.99 10.53 2.64
N MET A 11 -7.79 10.91 1.38
CA MET A 11 -7.75 9.99 0.25
C MET A 11 -6.59 8.99 0.37
N THR A 12 -5.41 9.45 0.78
CA THR A 12 -4.25 8.57 1.06
C THR A 12 -4.59 7.56 2.15
N ALA A 13 -5.25 8.00 3.23
CA ALA A 13 -5.70 7.11 4.29
C ALA A 13 -6.66 6.03 3.78
N ALA A 14 -7.64 6.44 2.95
CA ALA A 14 -8.61 5.52 2.35
C ALA A 14 -7.93 4.48 1.46
N ILE A 15 -7.10 4.93 0.53
CA ILE A 15 -6.40 4.10 -0.46
C ILE A 15 -5.44 3.14 0.23
N PHE A 16 -4.62 3.62 1.17
CA PHE A 16 -3.70 2.76 1.90
C PHE A 16 -4.43 1.76 2.80
N GLY A 17 -5.57 2.13 3.40
CA GLY A 17 -6.39 1.20 4.17
C GLY A 17 -6.94 0.06 3.29
N PHE A 18 -7.43 0.40 2.10
CA PHE A 18 -7.89 -0.58 1.12
C PHE A 18 -6.77 -1.55 0.70
N PHE A 19 -5.61 -1.02 0.33
CA PHE A 19 -4.49 -1.88 -0.08
C PHE A 19 -3.91 -2.66 1.10
N ALA A 20 -3.82 -2.09 2.30
CA ALA A 20 -3.40 -2.82 3.49
C ALA A 20 -4.28 -4.06 3.70
N MET A 21 -5.60 -3.91 3.54
CA MET A 21 -6.55 -5.02 3.59
C MET A 21 -6.24 -6.08 2.52
N ALA A 22 -6.00 -5.68 1.27
CA ALA A 22 -5.63 -6.61 0.20
C ALA A 22 -4.34 -7.38 0.49
N TRP A 23 -3.31 -6.72 1.03
CA TRP A 23 -2.01 -7.33 1.37
C TRP A 23 -2.10 -8.29 2.56
N PHE A 24 -2.89 -7.97 3.58
CA PHE A 24 -3.22 -8.94 4.63
C PHE A 24 -4.04 -10.12 4.09
N GLY A 25 -4.84 -9.91 3.04
CA GLY A 25 -5.50 -10.97 2.29
C GLY A 25 -4.51 -11.94 1.63
N TRP A 26 -3.45 -11.42 0.98
CA TRP A 26 -2.36 -12.27 0.49
C TRP A 26 -1.61 -12.99 1.61
N ALA A 27 -1.44 -12.34 2.76
CA ALA A 27 -0.83 -13.00 3.92
C ALA A 27 -1.65 -14.22 4.41
N LEU A 28 -2.96 -14.24 4.15
CA LEU A 28 -3.86 -15.34 4.51
C LEU A 28 -3.81 -16.56 3.57
N GLU A 29 -3.09 -16.49 2.43
CA GLU A 29 -2.97 -17.61 1.50
C GLU A 29 -2.39 -18.87 2.16
N ALA A 30 -1.26 -18.72 2.87
CA ALA A 30 -0.60 -19.82 3.57
C ALA A 30 0.11 -19.37 4.87
N PRO A 31 -0.59 -18.73 5.83
CA PRO A 31 0.01 -18.27 7.06
C PRO A 31 0.20 -19.41 8.08
N PRO A 32 1.16 -19.28 9.00
CA PRO A 32 1.15 -20.05 10.24
C PRO A 32 -0.20 -19.95 10.95
N PRO A 33 -0.76 -21.04 11.52
CA PRO A 33 -2.07 -21.03 12.16
C PRO A 33 -2.21 -19.96 13.25
N ALA A 34 -1.15 -19.73 14.03
CA ALA A 34 -1.12 -18.73 15.10
C ALA A 34 -1.27 -17.28 14.60
N TRP A 35 -0.98 -17.00 13.33
CA TRP A 35 -1.06 -15.66 12.77
C TRP A 35 -2.48 -15.27 12.37
N ARG A 36 -3.35 -16.25 12.07
CA ARG A 36 -4.68 -16.01 11.47
C ARG A 36 -5.51 -14.99 12.25
N ARG A 37 -5.58 -15.12 13.59
CA ARG A 37 -6.34 -14.18 14.42
C ARG A 37 -5.85 -12.74 14.30
N TYR A 38 -4.53 -12.56 14.20
CA TYR A 38 -3.91 -11.24 14.06
C TYR A 38 -4.12 -10.68 12.67
N LEU A 39 -4.07 -11.53 11.63
CA LEU A 39 -4.35 -11.13 10.26
C LEU A 39 -5.81 -10.70 10.08
N TYR A 40 -6.77 -11.42 10.68
CA TYR A 40 -8.17 -10.99 10.68
C TYR A 40 -8.38 -9.68 11.43
N ALA A 41 -7.72 -9.49 12.58
CA ALA A 41 -7.75 -8.21 13.27
C ALA A 41 -7.16 -7.08 12.39
N ALA A 42 -6.04 -7.32 11.73
CA ALA A 42 -5.39 -6.36 10.85
C ALA A 42 -6.25 -6.02 9.61
N LEU A 43 -6.95 -6.99 9.03
CA LEU A 43 -7.95 -6.76 7.98
C LEU A 43 -9.06 -5.83 8.47
N THR A 44 -9.64 -6.11 9.65
CA THR A 44 -10.69 -5.27 10.23
C THR A 44 -10.21 -3.85 10.48
N VAL A 45 -9.03 -3.67 11.07
CA VAL A 45 -8.46 -2.34 11.32
C VAL A 45 -8.19 -1.61 10.00
N SER A 46 -7.71 -2.32 8.97
CA SER A 46 -7.49 -1.75 7.63
C SER A 46 -8.79 -1.29 6.98
N ALA A 47 -9.86 -2.07 7.11
CA ALA A 47 -11.19 -1.69 6.63
C ALA A 47 -11.77 -0.46 7.37
N LEU A 48 -11.57 -0.39 8.69
CA LEU A 48 -11.97 0.78 9.48
C LEU A 48 -11.17 2.03 9.10
N ALA A 49 -9.86 1.90 8.89
CA ALA A 49 -9.02 3.01 8.43
C ALA A 49 -9.40 3.48 7.02
N MET A 50 -9.69 2.53 6.12
CA MET A 50 -10.22 2.82 4.78
C MET A 50 -11.52 3.61 4.87
N ALA A 51 -12.49 3.14 5.66
CA ALA A 51 -13.78 3.79 5.84
C ALA A 51 -13.62 5.19 6.47
N GLY A 52 -12.77 5.32 7.49
CA GLY A 52 -12.47 6.60 8.13
C GLY A 52 -11.86 7.61 7.15
N GLY A 53 -10.89 7.19 6.34
CA GLY A 53 -10.32 8.03 5.29
C GLY A 53 -11.34 8.45 4.24
N ALA A 54 -12.21 7.52 3.80
CA ALA A 54 -13.25 7.82 2.82
C ALA A 54 -14.29 8.82 3.36
N VAL A 55 -14.70 8.67 4.63
CA VAL A 55 -15.59 9.63 5.30
C VAL A 55 -14.92 11.00 5.40
N GLN A 56 -13.66 11.07 5.83
CA GLN A 56 -12.93 12.34 5.91
C GLN A 56 -12.78 13.00 4.54
N ALA A 57 -12.51 12.23 3.48
CA ALA A 57 -12.40 12.75 2.13
C ALA A 57 -13.73 13.28 1.61
N ALA A 58 -14.85 12.63 1.95
CA ALA A 58 -16.19 13.10 1.58
C ALA A 58 -16.56 14.40 2.30
N LEU A 59 -16.20 14.53 3.59
CA LEU A 59 -16.44 15.74 4.38
C LEU A 59 -15.64 16.95 3.87
N HIS A 60 -14.42 16.72 3.39
CA HIS A 60 -13.50 17.76 2.88
C HIS A 60 -13.43 17.78 1.35
N TRP A 61 -14.47 17.28 0.66
CA TRP A 61 -14.43 17.12 -0.79
C TRP A 61 -14.28 18.46 -1.54
N SER A 62 -14.87 19.50 -0.98
CA SER A 62 -14.86 20.87 -1.53
C SER A 62 -13.57 21.64 -1.19
N ASP A 63 -12.69 21.06 -0.38
CA ASP A 63 -11.42 21.68 -0.02
C ASP A 63 -10.39 21.54 -1.15
N GLY A 64 -9.29 22.29 -1.02
CA GLY A 64 -8.17 22.21 -1.95
C GLY A 64 -7.56 20.80 -2.05
N SER A 65 -6.89 20.54 -3.16
CA SER A 65 -6.14 19.32 -3.45
C SER A 65 -4.98 19.66 -4.40
N VAL A 66 -3.89 18.91 -4.33
CA VAL A 66 -2.81 19.00 -5.32
C VAL A 66 -3.29 18.61 -6.72
N PHE A 67 -4.41 17.88 -6.84
CA PHE A 67 -4.94 17.45 -8.12
C PHE A 67 -5.55 18.59 -8.94
N ASP A 68 -4.83 19.01 -9.97
CA ASP A 68 -5.36 19.68 -11.15
C ASP A 68 -5.36 18.75 -12.38
N GLU A 69 -5.71 19.26 -13.57
CA GLU A 69 -5.73 18.48 -14.81
C GLU A 69 -4.34 17.89 -15.16
N SER A 70 -3.27 18.64 -14.90
CA SER A 70 -1.91 18.26 -15.25
C SER A 70 -1.37 17.19 -14.29
N VAL A 71 -1.61 17.35 -12.99
CA VAL A 71 -1.25 16.39 -11.94
C VAL A 71 -2.08 15.13 -12.12
N GLY A 72 -3.39 15.25 -12.34
CA GLY A 72 -4.28 14.11 -12.58
C GLY A 72 -3.85 13.26 -13.77
N ARG A 73 -3.48 13.90 -14.89
CA ARG A 73 -2.95 13.18 -16.06
C ARG A 73 -1.64 12.46 -15.74
N THR A 74 -0.71 13.14 -15.07
CA THR A 74 0.61 12.57 -14.74
C THR A 74 0.47 11.41 -13.76
N TYR A 75 -0.38 11.56 -12.73
CA TYR A 75 -0.76 10.52 -11.80
C TYR A 75 -1.31 9.29 -12.53
N GLY A 76 -2.25 9.49 -13.46
CA GLY A 76 -2.83 8.41 -14.26
C GLY A 76 -1.80 7.66 -15.11
N ILE A 77 -0.82 8.37 -15.70
CA ILE A 77 0.29 7.74 -16.43
C ILE A 77 1.17 6.90 -15.51
N VAL A 78 1.55 7.44 -14.35
CA VAL A 78 2.40 6.76 -13.37
C VAL A 78 1.73 5.48 -12.85
N VAL A 79 0.44 5.55 -12.52
CA VAL A 79 -0.37 4.38 -12.14
C VAL A 79 -0.51 3.40 -13.31
N GLY A 80 -0.77 3.88 -14.52
CA GLY A 80 -0.85 3.02 -15.71
C GLY A 80 0.43 2.21 -15.97
N ILE A 81 1.59 2.85 -15.83
CA ILE A 81 2.90 2.20 -15.92
C ILE A 81 3.07 1.15 -14.81
N GLU A 82 2.73 1.49 -13.57
CA GLU A 82 2.78 0.56 -12.44
C GLU A 82 1.97 -0.71 -12.73
N PHE A 83 0.69 -0.57 -13.06
CA PHE A 83 -0.18 -1.71 -13.35
C PHE A 83 0.32 -2.54 -14.53
N ALA A 84 0.85 -1.91 -15.58
CA ALA A 84 1.43 -2.61 -16.70
C ALA A 84 2.65 -3.44 -16.27
N VAL A 85 3.61 -2.84 -15.55
CA VAL A 85 4.83 -3.52 -15.08
C VAL A 85 4.49 -4.64 -14.08
N ALA A 86 3.59 -4.38 -13.14
CA ALA A 86 3.11 -5.37 -12.18
C ALA A 86 2.45 -6.56 -12.91
N GLY A 87 1.52 -6.28 -13.83
CA GLY A 87 0.80 -7.30 -14.60
C GLY A 87 1.70 -8.13 -15.50
N ILE A 88 2.60 -7.49 -16.26
CA ILE A 88 3.54 -8.18 -17.15
C ILE A 88 4.45 -9.11 -16.34
N GLY A 89 5.07 -8.62 -15.26
CA GLY A 89 5.95 -9.48 -14.45
C GLY A 89 5.20 -10.60 -13.72
N ALA A 90 3.96 -10.35 -13.28
CA ALA A 90 3.10 -11.40 -12.72
C ALA A 90 2.78 -12.49 -13.77
N ALA A 91 2.45 -12.10 -15.00
CA ALA A 91 2.20 -13.04 -16.09
C ALA A 91 3.45 -13.87 -16.43
N LEU A 92 4.62 -13.23 -16.54
CA LEU A 92 5.90 -13.91 -16.78
C LEU A 92 6.22 -14.92 -15.67
N LEU A 93 6.04 -14.56 -14.39
CA LEU A 93 6.22 -15.47 -13.26
C LEU A 93 5.21 -16.61 -13.27
N GLY A 94 3.96 -16.35 -13.67
CA GLY A 94 2.93 -17.35 -13.84
C GLY A 94 3.30 -18.39 -14.91
N VAL A 95 3.70 -17.94 -16.10
CA VAL A 95 4.16 -18.81 -17.20
C VAL A 95 5.39 -19.62 -16.78
N ALA A 96 6.32 -19.00 -16.04
CA ALA A 96 7.51 -19.67 -15.51
C ALA A 96 7.24 -20.62 -14.32
N ARG A 97 5.98 -20.81 -13.90
CA ARG A 97 5.58 -21.62 -12.74
C ARG A 97 6.25 -21.19 -11.42
N ARG A 98 6.44 -19.87 -11.26
CA ARG A 98 6.99 -19.22 -10.06
C ARG A 98 5.93 -18.38 -9.36
N GLN A 99 4.70 -18.90 -9.25
CA GLN A 99 3.54 -18.15 -8.76
C GLN A 99 3.73 -17.61 -7.34
N SER A 100 4.50 -18.32 -6.50
CA SER A 100 4.82 -17.88 -5.14
C SER A 100 5.62 -16.57 -5.09
N LEU A 101 6.24 -16.15 -6.20
CA LEU A 101 6.98 -14.89 -6.30
C LEU A 101 6.11 -13.72 -6.82
N ILE A 102 4.88 -13.98 -7.28
CA ILE A 102 4.01 -12.94 -7.84
C ILE A 102 3.74 -11.82 -6.81
N PRO A 103 3.33 -12.11 -5.56
CA PRO A 103 3.12 -11.06 -4.57
C PRO A 103 4.41 -10.28 -4.25
N VAL A 104 5.57 -10.94 -4.32
CA VAL A 104 6.88 -10.29 -4.08
C VAL A 104 7.23 -9.32 -5.19
N TRP A 105 7.00 -9.71 -6.45
CA TRP A 105 7.16 -8.83 -7.61
C TRP A 105 6.24 -7.61 -7.53
N ILE A 106 4.96 -7.85 -7.26
CA ILE A 106 3.98 -6.76 -7.16
C ILE A 106 4.37 -5.80 -6.02
N ALA A 107 4.83 -6.31 -4.88
CA ALA A 107 5.28 -5.46 -3.77
C ALA A 107 6.45 -4.57 -4.18
N LEU A 108 7.41 -5.11 -4.92
CA LEU A 108 8.55 -4.34 -5.40
C LEU A 108 8.11 -3.21 -6.33
N VAL A 109 7.21 -3.50 -7.27
CA VAL A 109 6.68 -2.51 -8.21
C VAL A 109 5.90 -1.42 -7.47
N VAL A 110 4.98 -1.81 -6.58
CA VAL A 110 4.19 -0.89 -5.75
C VAL A 110 5.10 -0.01 -4.90
N GLY A 111 6.10 -0.60 -4.22
CA GLY A 111 7.04 0.15 -3.38
C GLY A 111 7.82 1.20 -4.17
N VAL A 112 8.29 0.86 -5.39
CA VAL A 112 8.98 1.80 -6.29
C VAL A 112 8.01 2.86 -6.85
N HIS A 113 6.77 2.48 -7.15
CA HIS A 113 5.72 3.39 -7.61
C HIS A 113 5.36 4.46 -6.57
N MET A 114 5.48 4.18 -5.27
CA MET A 114 5.22 5.16 -4.22
C MET A 114 6.12 6.41 -4.31
N PHE A 115 7.35 6.32 -4.86
CA PHE A 115 8.26 7.46 -4.94
C PHE A 115 7.76 8.57 -5.88
N PRO A 116 7.43 8.32 -7.15
CA PRO A 116 6.84 9.34 -8.01
C PRO A 116 5.47 9.82 -7.49
N ILE A 117 4.66 8.96 -6.86
CA ILE A 117 3.41 9.41 -6.22
C ILE A 117 3.68 10.38 -5.07
N ALA A 118 4.63 10.06 -4.19
CA ALA A 118 5.00 10.93 -3.07
C ALA A 118 5.50 12.30 -3.55
N ALA A 119 6.26 12.31 -4.65
CA ALA A 119 6.72 13.54 -5.30
C ALA A 119 5.57 14.33 -5.94
N LEU A 120 4.64 13.67 -6.62
CA LEU A 120 3.48 14.31 -7.25
C LEU A 120 2.50 14.90 -6.24
N LEU A 121 2.27 14.21 -5.13
CA LEU A 121 1.32 14.64 -4.08
C LEU A 121 1.95 15.55 -3.02
N HIS A 122 3.24 15.87 -3.17
CA HIS A 122 4.00 16.66 -2.20
C HIS A 122 3.86 16.12 -0.76
N TYR A 123 3.78 14.79 -0.62
CA TYR A 123 3.49 14.14 0.65
C TYR A 123 4.61 13.17 1.06
N PRO A 124 5.63 13.64 1.80
CA PRO A 124 6.83 12.85 2.08
C PRO A 124 6.59 11.57 2.90
N ALA A 125 5.47 11.46 3.64
CA ALA A 125 5.13 10.24 4.35
C ALA A 125 4.99 9.03 3.40
N ILE A 126 4.56 9.27 2.15
CA ILE A 126 4.44 8.22 1.12
C ILE A 126 5.82 7.67 0.73
N HIS A 127 6.89 8.47 0.73
CA HIS A 127 8.26 7.97 0.51
C HIS A 127 8.67 6.95 1.58
N VAL A 128 8.33 7.21 2.84
CA VAL A 128 8.64 6.29 3.94
C VAL A 128 7.91 4.96 3.74
N VAL A 129 6.63 5.01 3.39
CA VAL A 129 5.85 3.80 3.06
C VAL A 129 6.48 3.07 1.86
N GLY A 130 6.84 3.78 0.80
CA GLY A 130 7.53 3.21 -0.36
C GLY A 130 8.82 2.47 0.00
N VAL A 131 9.69 3.08 0.81
CA VAL A 131 10.92 2.46 1.32
C VAL A 131 10.61 1.18 2.10
N LEU A 132 9.63 1.20 2.99
CA LEU A 132 9.26 0.03 3.81
C LEU A 132 8.73 -1.12 2.95
N ILE A 133 7.91 -0.82 1.94
CA ILE A 133 7.37 -1.81 1.01
C ILE A 133 8.49 -2.40 0.14
N THR A 134 9.34 -1.54 -0.46
CA THR A 134 10.48 -1.99 -1.27
C THR A 134 11.44 -2.85 -0.44
N ALA A 135 11.78 -2.42 0.77
CA ALA A 135 12.62 -3.20 1.68
C ALA A 135 11.99 -4.55 2.02
N THR A 136 10.67 -4.58 2.30
CA THR A 136 9.93 -5.83 2.54
C THR A 136 10.01 -6.77 1.34
N ALA A 137 9.80 -6.27 0.12
CA ALA A 137 9.86 -7.07 -1.09
C ALA A 137 11.24 -7.71 -1.28
N LEU A 138 12.31 -6.93 -1.10
CA LEU A 138 13.70 -7.41 -1.21
C LEU A 138 14.06 -8.41 -0.09
N ALA A 139 13.61 -8.15 1.14
CA ALA A 139 13.89 -9.01 2.29
C ALA A 139 13.05 -10.31 2.30
N THR A 140 11.95 -10.36 1.56
CA THR A 140 11.04 -11.52 1.58
C THR A 140 11.76 -12.81 1.19
N ILE A 141 12.58 -12.80 0.14
CA ILE A 141 13.26 -14.02 -0.33
C ILE A 141 14.22 -14.62 0.73
N PRO A 142 15.17 -13.86 1.31
CA PRO A 142 16.03 -14.41 2.35
C PRO A 142 15.24 -14.81 3.61
N ILE A 143 14.22 -14.05 4.02
CA ILE A 143 13.39 -14.38 5.18
C ILE A 143 12.62 -15.69 4.95
N SER A 144 11.94 -15.84 3.82
CA SER A 144 11.21 -17.07 3.48
C SER A 144 12.11 -18.29 3.45
N ARG A 145 13.35 -18.15 2.95
CA ARG A 145 14.33 -19.24 2.97
C ARG A 145 14.77 -19.61 4.39
N ALA A 146 15.06 -18.62 5.22
CA ALA A 146 15.53 -18.84 6.59
C ALA A 146 14.44 -19.42 7.51
N THR A 147 13.18 -19.02 7.29
CA THR A 147 12.05 -19.36 8.18
C THR A 147 11.13 -20.45 7.62
N ARG A 148 11.30 -20.83 6.34
CA ARG A 148 10.40 -21.72 5.57
C ARG A 148 8.96 -21.21 5.46
N LEU A 149 8.73 -19.92 5.68
CA LEU A 149 7.44 -19.28 5.48
C LEU A 149 7.16 -19.08 3.99
N HIS A 150 5.89 -19.23 3.61
CA HIS A 150 5.47 -18.94 2.24
C HIS A 150 5.74 -17.46 1.91
N PRO A 151 6.30 -17.13 0.72
CA PRO A 151 6.64 -15.75 0.39
C PRO A 151 5.47 -14.78 0.49
N SER A 152 4.25 -15.20 0.12
CA SER A 152 3.05 -14.35 0.24
C SER A 152 2.71 -13.99 1.69
N ALA A 153 2.96 -14.88 2.65
CA ALA A 153 2.77 -14.60 4.08
C ALA A 153 3.73 -13.51 4.55
N VAL A 154 5.01 -13.59 4.17
CA VAL A 154 6.05 -12.64 4.59
C VAL A 154 5.82 -11.26 3.96
N VAL A 155 5.69 -11.21 2.62
CA VAL A 155 5.49 -9.93 1.92
C VAL A 155 4.11 -9.32 2.22
N GLY A 156 3.09 -10.16 2.40
CA GLY A 156 1.73 -9.75 2.78
C GLY A 156 1.69 -9.03 4.12
N VAL A 157 2.33 -9.62 5.14
CA VAL A 157 2.41 -8.98 6.47
C VAL A 157 3.23 -7.70 6.40
N GLY A 158 4.44 -7.73 5.83
CA GLY A 158 5.31 -6.54 5.84
C GLY A 158 4.70 -5.37 5.06
N THR A 159 4.14 -5.64 3.88
CA THR A 159 3.51 -4.61 3.04
C THR A 159 2.20 -4.13 3.66
N GLY A 160 1.37 -5.04 4.17
CA GLY A 160 0.12 -4.70 4.86
C GLY A 160 0.34 -3.83 6.09
N VAL A 161 1.37 -4.12 6.90
CA VAL A 161 1.73 -3.30 8.07
C VAL A 161 2.23 -1.93 7.64
N ALA A 162 3.08 -1.84 6.62
CA ALA A 162 3.59 -0.55 6.12
C ALA A 162 2.45 0.35 5.62
N LEU A 163 1.52 -0.22 4.84
CA LEU A 163 0.34 0.50 4.33
C LEU A 163 -0.64 0.86 5.45
N LEU A 164 -0.90 -0.04 6.40
CA LEU A 164 -1.78 0.26 7.52
C LEU A 164 -1.22 1.39 8.39
N ALA A 165 0.09 1.36 8.67
CA ALA A 165 0.75 2.44 9.39
C ALA A 165 0.64 3.78 8.64
N GLY A 166 0.85 3.77 7.31
CA GLY A 166 0.66 4.96 6.47
C GLY A 166 -0.79 5.45 6.42
N SER A 167 -1.75 4.53 6.42
CA SER A 167 -3.18 4.82 6.43
C SER A 167 -3.57 5.49 7.75
N LEU A 168 -3.20 4.90 8.88
CA LEU A 168 -3.46 5.45 10.21
C LEU A 168 -2.76 6.79 10.43
N HIS A 169 -1.51 6.93 9.96
CA HIS A 169 -0.79 8.21 9.99
C HIS A 169 -1.56 9.27 9.22
N SER A 170 -1.93 8.99 7.96
CA SER A 170 -2.64 9.96 7.13
C SER A 170 -4.02 10.29 7.69
N LEU A 171 -4.75 9.31 8.22
CA LEU A 171 -6.03 9.54 8.88
C LEU A 171 -5.86 10.44 10.12
N TRP A 172 -4.85 10.16 10.95
CA TRP A 172 -4.52 10.99 12.10
C TRP A 172 -4.22 12.44 11.69
N THR A 173 -3.49 12.66 10.60
CA THR A 173 -3.20 14.03 10.14
C THR A 173 -4.45 14.84 9.79
N THR A 174 -5.53 14.21 9.31
CA THR A 174 -6.80 14.90 9.02
C THR A 174 -7.45 15.52 10.27
N PHE A 175 -7.17 14.96 11.45
CA PHE A 175 -7.69 15.48 12.72
C PHE A 175 -6.79 16.54 13.36
N LEU A 176 -5.57 16.73 12.85
CA LEU A 176 -4.65 17.76 13.34
C LEU A 176 -4.77 19.08 12.57
N SER A 177 -5.46 19.08 11.43
CA SER A 177 -5.60 20.24 10.54
C SER A 177 -6.77 21.17 10.91
N TRP A 178 -7.24 21.11 12.16
CA TRP A 178 -8.31 21.93 12.72
C TRP A 178 -7.75 23.08 13.58
#